data_AF-A0AA95LC39-F1
#
_entry.id   AF-A0AA95LC39-F1
#
_cell.length_a   1.000
_cell.length_b   1.000
_cell.length_c   1.000
_cell.angle_alpha   90.00
_cell.angle_beta   90.00
_cell.angle_gamma   90.00
#
_symmetry.space_group_name_H-M   'P 1'
#
loop_
_entity.id
_entity.type
_entity.pdbx_description
1 polymer ?
#
loop_
_entity_poly.entity_id
_entity_poly.type
_entity_poly.pdbx_seq_one_letter_code
_entity_poly.pdbx_strand_id
1 'polypeptide(L)'
;MQNPIGSSLLNIFNIGSSAPIPTELHPVVRERSNQLVQQAADKGIVIVITDDFRSAEDQDRLYEQGRTAAGSIVTHARGGESFHNFGLAIDFAIKTPSENVIWDMNYDGNQNGKSDWTEVVEIAKTLGFEWGGDWVQFKDYPHLQMNFGLTLADLQNGKRPADLSLTADTDEIK
;
A
#
# COMPACT_ATOMS: atom_id res chain seq x y z
N MET A 1 15.42 -5.79 -47.29
CA MET A 1 15.35 -4.36 -46.96
C MET A 1 15.02 -4.26 -45.48
N GLN A 2 16.03 -3.95 -44.66
CA GLN A 2 15.84 -3.52 -43.28
C GLN A 2 15.36 -2.07 -43.28
N ASN A 3 14.38 -1.77 -42.43
CA ASN A 3 14.28 -0.47 -41.77
C ASN A 3 13.92 -0.71 -40.29
N PRO A 4 14.64 -0.10 -39.33
CA PRO A 4 14.54 -0.44 -37.91
C PRO A 4 13.89 0.68 -37.06
N ILE A 5 13.75 0.36 -35.76
CA ILE A 5 13.61 1.25 -34.58
C ILE A 5 12.20 1.72 -34.20
N GLY A 6 11.85 1.36 -32.96
CA GLY A 6 10.79 1.98 -32.16
C GLY A 6 10.83 1.46 -30.71
N SER A 7 12.00 1.52 -30.06
CA SER A 7 12.13 1.28 -28.62
C SER A 7 11.40 2.39 -27.85
N SER A 8 10.18 2.12 -27.41
CA SER A 8 9.48 2.96 -26.42
C SER A 8 9.68 2.36 -25.04
N LEU A 9 10.91 2.47 -24.53
CA LEU A 9 11.12 2.40 -23.08
C LEU A 9 10.48 3.66 -22.51
N LEU A 10 9.25 3.53 -22.01
CA LEU A 10 8.59 4.56 -21.22
C LEU A 10 9.53 4.95 -20.08
N ASN A 11 9.87 6.23 -20.02
CA ASN A 11 10.71 6.81 -18.98
C ASN A 11 9.87 6.94 -17.70
N ILE A 12 9.78 5.86 -16.93
CA ILE A 12 8.89 5.69 -15.76
C ILE A 12 9.41 6.35 -14.47
N PHE A 13 10.55 7.05 -14.52
CA PHE A 13 11.15 7.65 -13.34
C PHE A 13 11.36 9.14 -13.54
N ASN A 14 10.81 9.94 -12.63
CA ASN A 14 11.34 11.26 -12.38
C ASN A 14 12.67 11.06 -11.64
N ILE A 15 13.77 10.95 -12.39
CA ILE A 15 15.13 10.85 -11.83
C ILE A 15 15.55 12.25 -11.38
N GLY A 16 14.82 12.81 -10.42
CA GLY A 16 15.15 14.04 -9.72
C GLY A 16 15.70 13.70 -8.36
N SER A 17 17.03 13.70 -8.23
CA SER A 17 17.69 13.75 -6.92
C SER A 17 17.17 14.95 -6.12
N SER A 18 16.68 14.73 -4.89
CA SER A 18 16.17 15.70 -3.89
C SER A 18 14.69 16.11 -3.95
N ALA A 19 13.78 15.23 -4.38
CA ALA A 19 12.36 15.47 -4.14
C ALA A 19 12.06 15.52 -2.62
N PRO A 20 11.13 16.39 -2.17
CA PRO A 20 10.83 16.54 -0.75
C PRO A 20 10.33 15.23 -0.13
N ILE A 21 10.45 15.11 1.20
CA ILE A 21 9.80 14.03 1.94
C ILE A 21 8.28 14.22 1.79
N PRO A 22 7.53 13.19 1.38
CA PRO A 22 6.07 13.26 1.29
C PRO A 22 5.45 13.58 2.65
N THR A 23 4.33 14.29 2.64
CA THR A 23 3.56 14.63 3.85
C THR A 23 2.15 14.04 3.82
N GLU A 24 1.87 13.21 2.81
CA GLU A 24 0.56 12.60 2.58
C GLU A 24 0.71 11.35 1.70
N LEU A 25 -0.40 10.61 1.57
CA LEU A 25 -0.49 9.43 0.71
C LEU A 25 -0.34 9.82 -0.77
N HIS A 26 0.49 9.08 -1.49
CA HIS A 26 0.74 9.28 -2.92
C HIS A 26 -0.56 9.17 -3.73
N PRO A 27 -0.81 10.03 -4.73
CA PRO A 27 -2.10 10.08 -5.43
C PRO A 27 -2.54 8.74 -6.04
N VAL A 28 -1.60 7.99 -6.64
CA VAL A 28 -1.91 6.66 -7.19
C VAL A 28 -2.30 5.67 -6.09
N VAL A 29 -1.60 5.71 -4.94
CA VAL A 29 -1.89 4.80 -3.83
C VAL A 29 -3.25 5.14 -3.20
N ARG A 30 -3.57 6.43 -3.10
CA ARG A 30 -4.90 6.92 -2.68
C ARG A 30 -6.00 6.43 -3.61
N GLU A 31 -5.80 6.57 -4.93
CA GLU A 31 -6.78 6.11 -5.92
C GLU A 31 -6.98 4.59 -5.85
N ARG A 32 -5.89 3.81 -5.79
CA ARG A 32 -5.98 2.35 -5.65
C ARG A 32 -6.58 1.91 -4.33
N SER A 33 -6.32 2.65 -3.24
CA SER A 33 -6.96 2.43 -1.94
C SER A 33 -8.48 2.65 -2.01
N ASN A 34 -8.94 3.73 -2.66
CA ASN A 34 -10.37 3.96 -2.86
C ASN A 34 -11.02 2.87 -3.72
N GLN A 35 -10.35 2.43 -4.78
CA GLN A 35 -10.81 1.32 -5.62
C GLN A 35 -10.88 0.01 -4.85
N LEU A 36 -9.93 -0.25 -3.96
CA LEU A 36 -9.94 -1.43 -3.07
C LEU A 36 -11.17 -1.41 -2.16
N VAL A 37 -11.44 -0.28 -1.50
CA VAL A 37 -12.63 -0.12 -0.64
C VAL A 37 -13.91 -0.36 -1.44
N GLN A 38 -14.02 0.22 -2.64
CA GLN A 38 -15.21 0.06 -3.48
C GLN A 38 -15.39 -1.40 -3.94
N GLN A 39 -14.35 -2.03 -4.48
CA GLN A 39 -14.43 -3.41 -4.98
C GLN A 39 -14.65 -4.44 -3.86
N ALA A 40 -14.12 -4.20 -2.66
CA ALA A 40 -14.44 -5.00 -1.49
C ALA A 40 -15.93 -4.86 -1.11
N ALA A 41 -16.45 -3.62 -1.10
CA ALA A 41 -17.85 -3.35 -0.80
C ALA A 41 -18.80 -3.99 -1.82
N ASP A 42 -18.42 -4.03 -3.10
CA ASP A 42 -19.19 -4.71 -4.16
C ASP A 42 -19.29 -6.23 -3.93
N LYS A 43 -18.35 -6.81 -3.16
CA LYS A 43 -18.39 -8.21 -2.70
C LYS A 43 -19.11 -8.40 -1.36
N GLY A 44 -19.68 -7.33 -0.79
CA GLY A 44 -20.30 -7.36 0.54
C GLY A 44 -19.29 -7.34 1.70
N ILE A 45 -18.03 -6.96 1.44
CA ILE A 45 -16.96 -6.88 2.44
C ILE A 45 -16.70 -5.40 2.74
N VAL A 46 -16.90 -4.97 3.99
CA VAL A 46 -16.57 -3.61 4.40
C VAL A 46 -15.18 -3.60 5.02
N ILE A 47 -14.27 -2.81 4.44
CA ILE A 47 -12.94 -2.58 5.01
C ILE A 47 -12.80 -1.14 5.50
N VAL A 48 -11.89 -0.92 6.43
CA VAL A 48 -11.42 0.40 6.86
C VAL A 48 -9.92 0.50 6.65
N ILE A 49 -9.46 1.66 6.20
CA ILE A 49 -8.03 1.99 6.19
C ILE A 49 -7.67 2.46 7.59
N THR A 50 -6.79 1.72 8.26
CA THR A 50 -6.41 1.97 9.65
C THR A 50 -5.16 2.83 9.77
N ASP A 51 -4.31 2.80 8.75
CA ASP A 51 -3.14 3.67 8.64
C ASP A 51 -2.83 3.92 7.16
N ASP A 52 -2.27 5.09 6.85
CA ASP A 52 -1.91 5.50 5.50
C ASP A 52 -0.53 6.19 5.48
N PHE A 53 -0.45 7.49 5.31
CA PHE A 53 0.80 8.21 5.48
C PHE A 53 1.12 8.36 6.96
N ARG A 54 2.35 8.00 7.34
CA ARG A 54 2.87 8.14 8.68
C ARG A 54 4.19 8.90 8.64
N SER A 55 4.32 10.01 9.36
CA SER A 55 5.59 10.75 9.41
C SER A 55 6.74 9.89 9.96
N ALA A 56 7.99 10.27 9.67
CA ALA A 56 9.15 9.57 10.23
C ALA A 56 9.16 9.65 11.77
N GLU A 57 8.76 10.79 12.32
CA GLU A 57 8.65 11.01 13.76
C GLU A 57 7.55 10.15 14.40
N ASP A 58 6.41 9.97 13.74
CA ASP A 58 5.36 9.05 14.20
C ASP A 58 5.81 7.60 14.12
N GLN A 59 6.57 7.24 13.08
CA GLN A 59 7.13 5.90 12.96
C GLN A 59 8.16 5.61 14.05
N ASP A 60 9.01 6.57 14.41
CA ASP A 60 9.93 6.42 15.54
C ASP A 60 9.16 6.23 16.85
N ARG A 61 8.07 6.97 17.08
CA ARG A 61 7.18 6.75 18.23
C ARG A 61 6.61 5.33 18.27
N LEU A 62 6.21 4.77 17.14
CA LEU A 62 5.76 3.37 17.06
C LEU A 62 6.90 2.38 17.30
N TYR A 63 8.09 2.67 16.76
CA TYR A 63 9.29 1.85 16.99
C TYR A 63 9.68 1.79 18.47
N GLU A 64 9.48 2.86 19.23
CA GLU A 64 9.77 2.90 20.66
C GLU A 64 8.84 1.99 21.50
N GLN A 65 7.63 1.68 21.02
CA GLN A 65 6.68 0.83 21.75
C GLN A 65 7.21 -0.59 21.99
N GLY A 66 7.09 -1.06 23.23
CA GLY A 66 7.64 -2.35 23.67
C GLY A 66 9.16 -2.40 23.75
N ARG A 67 9.85 -1.29 23.50
CA ARG A 67 11.32 -1.15 23.60
C ARG A 67 11.69 -0.15 24.69
N THR A 68 11.42 1.12 24.45
CA THR A 68 11.69 2.24 25.36
C THR A 68 10.41 2.89 25.89
N ALA A 69 9.27 2.63 25.25
CA ALA A 69 7.93 2.97 25.70
C ALA A 69 7.11 1.70 26.03
N ALA A 70 6.08 1.84 26.86
CA ALA A 70 5.15 0.75 27.17
C ALA A 70 4.33 0.33 25.95
N GLY A 71 3.86 -0.92 25.94
CA GLY A 71 3.06 -1.50 24.86
C GLY A 71 3.73 -2.73 24.23
N SER A 72 3.08 -3.31 23.24
CA SER A 72 3.65 -4.39 22.43
C SER A 72 4.52 -3.81 21.32
N ILE A 73 5.51 -4.56 20.85
CA ILE A 73 6.24 -4.22 19.62
C ILE A 73 5.26 -4.37 18.45
N VAL A 74 4.95 -3.25 17.79
CA VAL A 74 4.05 -3.21 16.62
C VAL A 74 4.79 -3.02 15.30
N THR A 75 6.08 -2.65 15.34
CA THR A 75 6.90 -2.47 14.14
C THR A 75 8.38 -2.73 14.43
N HIS A 76 9.12 -3.09 13.39
CA HIS A 76 10.59 -3.20 13.39
C HIS A 76 11.27 -2.08 12.58
N ALA A 77 10.51 -1.24 11.89
CA ALA A 77 11.02 -0.14 11.08
C ALA A 77 11.09 1.16 11.89
N ARG A 78 12.22 1.86 11.81
CA ARG A 78 12.37 3.24 12.29
C ARG A 78 11.82 4.26 11.31
N GLY A 79 11.80 5.53 11.70
CA GLY A 79 11.52 6.65 10.81
C GLY A 79 12.39 6.61 9.55
N GLY A 80 11.75 6.60 8.39
CA GLY A 80 12.40 6.49 7.08
C GLY A 80 12.71 5.05 6.64
N GLU A 81 12.35 4.04 7.43
CA GLU A 81 12.50 2.61 7.09
C GLU A 81 11.16 1.93 6.73
N SER A 82 10.08 2.70 6.62
CA SER A 82 8.73 2.23 6.26
C SER A 82 8.19 2.91 5.00
N PHE A 83 7.50 2.17 4.14
CA PHE A 83 6.81 2.74 2.97
C PHE A 83 5.69 3.73 3.37
N HIS A 84 5.13 3.63 4.59
CA HIS A 84 4.21 4.64 5.13
C HIS A 84 4.88 6.02 5.23
N ASN A 85 6.19 6.09 5.50
CA ASN A 85 6.95 7.36 5.59
C ASN A 85 7.11 8.06 4.25
N PHE A 86 6.83 7.35 3.16
CA PHE A 86 6.90 7.87 1.81
C PHE A 86 5.51 7.97 1.16
N GLY A 87 4.42 7.74 1.92
CA GLY A 87 3.06 7.77 1.40
C GLY A 87 2.76 6.65 0.41
N LEU A 88 3.43 5.50 0.54
CA LEU A 88 3.39 4.39 -0.42
C LEU A 88 2.78 3.11 0.14
N ALA A 89 2.19 3.18 1.33
CA ALA A 89 1.55 2.04 1.98
C ALA A 89 0.24 2.45 2.67
N ILE A 90 -0.61 1.46 2.88
CA ILE A 90 -1.83 1.53 3.68
C ILE A 90 -1.93 0.26 4.52
N ASP A 91 -2.53 0.39 5.70
CA ASP A 91 -2.97 -0.75 6.51
C ASP A 91 -4.50 -0.84 6.44
N PHE A 92 -5.03 -2.05 6.35
CA PHE A 92 -6.48 -2.26 6.37
C PHE A 92 -6.92 -3.21 7.48
N ALA A 93 -8.20 -3.12 7.81
CA ALA A 93 -8.91 -4.07 8.65
C ALA A 93 -10.34 -4.27 8.14
N ILE A 94 -10.98 -5.36 8.58
CA ILE A 94 -12.39 -5.63 8.23
C ILE A 94 -13.28 -4.92 9.24
N LYS A 95 -14.37 -4.32 8.77
CA LYS A 95 -15.43 -3.76 9.60
C LYS A 95 -16.66 -4.65 9.53
N THR A 96 -17.07 -5.19 10.67
CA THR A 96 -18.24 -6.07 10.76
C THR A 96 -19.54 -5.29 10.66
N PRO A 97 -20.69 -5.95 10.38
CA PRO A 97 -22.01 -5.32 10.43
C PRO A 97 -22.39 -4.74 11.79
N SER A 98 -21.72 -5.18 12.87
CA SER A 98 -21.85 -4.64 14.23
C SER A 98 -20.91 -3.45 14.50
N GLU A 99 -20.31 -2.88 13.46
CA GLU A 99 -19.39 -1.73 13.50
C GLU A 99 -18.06 -2.00 14.22
N ASN A 100 -17.71 -3.25 14.49
CA ASN A 100 -16.42 -3.62 15.06
C ASN A 100 -15.35 -3.66 13.97
N VAL A 101 -14.16 -3.14 14.26
CA VAL A 101 -12.97 -3.31 13.42
C VAL A 101 -12.19 -4.53 13.91
N ILE A 102 -11.94 -5.49 13.01
CA ILE A 102 -11.32 -6.76 13.32
C ILE A 102 -10.14 -7.07 12.39
N TRP A 103 -9.14 -7.75 12.96
CA TRP A 103 -7.96 -8.27 12.27
C TRP A 103 -8.01 -9.79 12.17
N ASP A 104 -9.20 -10.34 11.90
CA ASP A 104 -9.41 -11.78 11.78
C ASP A 104 -9.27 -12.22 10.32
N MET A 105 -8.16 -12.88 10.01
CA MET A 105 -7.87 -13.42 8.68
C MET A 105 -8.74 -14.63 8.29
N ASN A 106 -9.55 -15.16 9.19
CA ASN A 106 -10.45 -16.29 8.91
C ASN A 106 -11.93 -15.87 8.85
N TYR A 107 -12.22 -14.58 9.08
CA TYR A 107 -13.58 -14.07 9.04
C TYR A 107 -14.15 -14.16 7.62
N ASP A 108 -15.36 -14.72 7.51
CA ASP A 108 -16.15 -14.85 6.29
C ASP A 108 -17.52 -14.20 6.54
N GLY A 109 -17.56 -12.88 6.47
CA GLY A 109 -18.74 -12.08 6.75
C GLY A 109 -19.75 -12.09 5.61
N ASN A 110 -19.27 -12.26 4.37
CA ASN A 110 -20.12 -12.39 3.19
C ASN A 110 -20.69 -13.81 3.01
N GLN A 111 -20.24 -14.78 3.80
CA GLN A 111 -20.70 -16.18 3.88
C GLN A 111 -20.56 -16.96 2.56
N ASN A 112 -19.53 -16.65 1.77
CA ASN A 112 -19.31 -17.31 0.49
C ASN A 112 -18.36 -18.52 0.57
N GLY A 113 -17.86 -18.85 1.77
CA GLY A 113 -16.93 -19.96 2.02
C GLY A 113 -15.47 -19.60 1.82
N LYS A 114 -15.14 -18.31 1.63
CA LYS A 114 -13.78 -17.77 1.60
C LYS A 114 -13.64 -16.70 2.68
N SER A 115 -12.43 -16.58 3.22
CA SER A 115 -12.13 -15.47 4.13
C SER A 115 -12.19 -14.14 3.38
N ASP A 116 -12.93 -13.19 3.95
CA ASP A 116 -13.01 -11.81 3.48
C ASP A 116 -11.62 -11.18 3.37
N TRP A 117 -10.71 -11.49 4.30
CA TRP A 117 -9.33 -10.99 4.30
C TRP A 117 -8.57 -11.42 3.03
N THR A 118 -8.71 -12.70 2.69
CA THR A 118 -8.08 -13.27 1.48
C THR A 118 -8.65 -12.62 0.23
N GLU A 119 -9.95 -12.41 0.16
CA GLU A 119 -10.58 -11.75 -0.99
C GLU A 119 -10.13 -10.29 -1.16
N VAL A 120 -10.03 -9.54 -0.05
CA VAL A 120 -9.51 -8.16 -0.07
C VAL A 120 -8.06 -8.14 -0.56
N VAL A 121 -7.22 -9.07 -0.09
CA VAL A 121 -5.82 -9.19 -0.55
C VAL A 121 -5.75 -9.55 -2.04
N GLU A 122 -6.60 -10.45 -2.52
CA GLU A 122 -6.68 -10.78 -3.95
C GLU A 122 -7.01 -9.54 -4.79
N ILE A 123 -7.99 -8.74 -4.38
CA ILE A 123 -8.31 -7.45 -5.03
C ILE A 123 -7.13 -6.48 -4.95
N ALA A 124 -6.52 -6.33 -3.78
CA ALA A 124 -5.39 -5.41 -3.61
C ALA A 124 -4.24 -5.75 -4.57
N LYS A 125 -3.95 -7.05 -4.74
CA LYS A 125 -2.93 -7.53 -5.69
C LYS A 125 -3.30 -7.21 -7.15
N THR A 126 -4.56 -7.32 -7.56
CA THR A 126 -4.96 -6.92 -8.93
C THR A 126 -4.86 -5.42 -9.15
N LEU A 127 -5.00 -4.61 -8.09
CA LEU A 127 -4.81 -3.16 -8.11
C LEU A 127 -3.34 -2.73 -8.06
N GLY A 128 -2.41 -3.68 -7.94
CA GLY A 128 -0.96 -3.45 -7.96
C GLY A 128 -0.31 -3.30 -6.59
N PHE A 129 -1.01 -3.62 -5.50
CA PHE A 129 -0.40 -3.69 -4.18
C PHE A 129 0.40 -4.99 -4.00
N GLU A 130 1.55 -4.87 -3.34
CA GLU A 130 2.22 -5.97 -2.64
C GLU A 130 1.60 -6.13 -1.26
N TRP A 131 1.53 -7.35 -0.76
CA TRP A 131 0.94 -7.66 0.55
C TRP A 131 1.98 -8.11 1.56
N GLY A 132 1.96 -7.52 2.77
CA GLY A 132 2.90 -7.86 3.84
C GLY A 132 2.77 -9.28 4.37
N GLY A 133 1.62 -9.93 4.18
CA GLY A 133 1.43 -11.35 4.51
C GLY A 133 2.22 -12.32 3.62
N ASP A 134 2.71 -11.87 2.47
CA ASP A 134 3.58 -12.66 1.57
C ASP A 134 5.06 -12.61 2.01
N TRP A 135 5.44 -11.73 2.95
CA TRP A 135 6.82 -11.61 3.39
C TRP A 135 7.33 -12.90 4.06
N VAL A 136 8.61 -13.21 3.84
CA VAL A 136 9.24 -14.43 4.35
C VAL A 136 9.42 -14.37 5.88
N GLN A 137 9.67 -13.18 6.41
CA GLN A 137 9.85 -12.91 7.84
C GLN A 137 8.97 -11.73 8.24
N PHE A 138 8.52 -11.72 9.49
CA PHE A 138 7.72 -10.61 10.06
C PHE A 138 6.51 -10.25 9.19
N LYS A 139 5.68 -11.25 8.88
CA LYS A 139 4.45 -11.04 8.12
C LYS A 139 3.60 -9.97 8.77
N ASP A 140 3.30 -8.95 7.99
CA ASP A 140 2.44 -7.84 8.38
C ASP A 140 1.14 -7.95 7.59
N TYR A 141 0.15 -8.58 8.19
CA TYR A 141 -1.07 -8.96 7.48
C TYR A 141 -1.94 -7.77 7.06
N PRO A 142 -2.07 -6.68 7.86
CA PRO A 142 -2.74 -5.45 7.43
C PRO A 142 -2.09 -4.72 6.27
N HIS A 143 -0.76 -4.88 6.12
CA HIS A 143 0.06 -4.01 5.28
C HIS A 143 -0.09 -4.28 3.78
N LEU A 144 -0.35 -3.21 3.04
CA LEU A 144 -0.36 -3.17 1.58
C LEU A 144 0.54 -2.03 1.10
N GLN A 145 1.42 -2.28 0.13
CA GLN A 145 2.33 -1.25 -0.40
C GLN A 145 2.44 -1.25 -1.92
N MET A 146 2.78 -0.10 -2.50
CA MET A 146 3.18 0.03 -3.90
C MET A 146 4.57 0.64 -3.97
N ASN A 147 5.59 -0.14 -4.33
CA ASN A 147 6.97 0.33 -4.34
C ASN A 147 7.39 1.03 -5.64
N PHE A 148 6.61 0.90 -6.72
CA PHE A 148 6.91 1.47 -8.05
C PHE A 148 8.30 1.08 -8.58
N GLY A 149 8.81 -0.10 -8.21
CA GLY A 149 10.15 -0.57 -8.55
C GLY A 149 11.29 0.13 -7.78
N LEU A 150 10.98 0.93 -6.75
CA LEU A 150 11.96 1.59 -5.89
C LEU A 150 12.20 0.78 -4.62
N THR A 151 13.46 0.71 -4.21
CA THR A 151 13.83 0.17 -2.90
C THR A 151 13.64 1.22 -1.80
N LEU A 152 13.59 0.79 -0.54
CA LEU A 152 13.68 1.72 0.60
C LEU A 152 14.93 2.61 0.53
N ALA A 153 16.06 2.06 0.07
CA ALA A 153 17.29 2.82 -0.07
C ALA A 153 17.15 3.91 -1.15
N ASP A 154 16.45 3.64 -2.25
CA ASP A 154 16.16 4.65 -3.27
C ASP A 154 15.33 5.81 -2.69
N LEU A 155 14.30 5.48 -1.91
CA LEU A 155 13.44 6.45 -1.25
C LEU A 155 14.21 7.29 -0.21
N GLN A 156 15.06 6.65 0.60
CA GLN A 156 15.94 7.34 1.55
C GLN A 156 16.92 8.29 0.85
N ASN A 157 17.37 7.94 -0.36
CA ASN A 157 18.25 8.78 -1.18
C ASN A 157 17.49 9.80 -2.05
N GLY A 158 16.18 9.99 -1.81
CA GLY A 158 15.39 11.05 -2.41
C GLY A 158 14.77 10.73 -3.77
N LYS A 159 14.81 9.48 -4.25
CA LYS A 159 14.02 9.06 -5.41
C LYS A 159 12.55 8.96 -5.02
N ARG A 160 11.64 9.31 -5.91
CA ARG A 160 10.19 9.22 -5.69
C ARG A 160 9.50 8.62 -6.93
N PRO A 161 8.37 7.92 -6.75
CA PRO A 161 7.51 7.59 -7.87
C PRO A 161 6.97 8.88 -8.52
N ALA A 162 6.56 8.79 -9.78
CA ALA A 162 5.91 9.89 -10.47
C ALA A 162 4.44 10.01 -10.04
N ASP A 163 3.94 11.24 -9.92
CA ASP A 163 2.55 11.56 -9.57
C ASP A 163 1.55 11.29 -10.72
N LEU A 164 1.78 10.27 -11.55
CA LEU A 164 0.93 9.95 -12.68
C LEU A 164 -0.30 9.19 -12.22
N SER A 165 -1.40 9.90 -11.99
CA SER A 165 -2.74 9.32 -11.95
C SER A 165 -3.03 8.61 -13.28
N LEU A 166 -3.19 7.29 -13.26
CA LEU A 166 -3.50 6.45 -14.44
C LEU A 166 -4.94 6.63 -14.96
N THR A 167 -5.49 7.85 -14.90
CA THR A 167 -6.80 8.18 -15.50
C THR A 167 -6.75 8.31 -17.03
N ALA A 168 -5.60 8.01 -17.68
CA ALA A 168 -5.39 8.22 -19.11
C ALA A 168 -5.49 6.96 -20.00
N ASP A 169 -5.65 5.74 -19.46
CA ASP A 169 -5.54 4.51 -20.26
C ASP A 169 -6.84 3.70 -20.43
N THR A 170 -8.03 4.28 -20.19
CA THR A 170 -9.31 3.56 -20.43
C THR A 170 -10.04 3.94 -21.73
N ASP A 171 -9.44 4.76 -22.60
CA ASP A 171 -10.11 5.28 -23.81
C ASP A 171 -9.66 4.65 -25.15
N GLU A 172 -9.10 3.44 -25.14
CA GLU A 172 -8.84 2.69 -26.38
C GLU A 172 -9.29 1.23 -26.33
N ILE A 173 -10.60 0.98 -26.23
CA ILE A 173 -11.26 -0.08 -27.03
C ILE A 173 -12.70 0.39 -27.33
N LYS A 174 -12.92 0.91 -28.54
CA LYS A 174 -14.23 0.90 -29.21
C LYS A 174 -14.18 -0.04 -30.40
#